data_AF-A0A7X9CSD5-F1
#
_entry.id   AF-A0A7X9CSD5-F1
#
_cell.length_a   1.000
_cell.length_b   1.000
_cell.length_c   1.000
_cell.angle_alpha   90.00
_cell.angle_beta   90.00
_cell.angle_gamma   90.00
#
_symmetry.space_group_name_H-M   'P 1'
#
loop_
_entity.id
_entity.type
_entity.pdbx_description
1 polymer ?
#
loop_
_entity_poly.entity_id
_entity_poly.type
_entity_poly.pdbx_seq_one_letter_code
_entity_poly.pdbx_strand_id
1 'polypeptide(L)'
;MRSNVKIFFLVFTIFVILLVPFVPTHAQKADASLDGVVVQLSDGSKVKVNFENYAIAFIMENELFDFLRGVQSEPNIVYVSSGNKYIDFNDYAIEFIFNGGDESGAINTSPPISSEIINEIKIFDGFDDNGEPILSPIASRDIYFKDIPGEIKQIIPGKYGVGIKNVDAIEHFTEINAQTILVLLVEGKDNIQLLYNSEYEGYLNPVVSGYTEEELLNAKVIVYDEQDELDNDFKVISIY
;
A
#
# COMPACT_ATOMS: atom_id res chain seq x y z
N MET A 1 -17.30 19.84 -26.92
CA MET A 1 -16.64 19.82 -25.60
C MET A 1 -16.20 18.43 -25.13
N ARG A 2 -16.93 17.33 -25.40
CA ARG A 2 -16.52 15.95 -25.02
C ARG A 2 -15.25 15.40 -25.70
N SER A 3 -14.86 15.90 -26.87
CA SER A 3 -13.67 15.40 -27.60
C SER A 3 -12.34 15.93 -27.06
N ASN A 4 -12.34 17.11 -26.43
CA ASN A 4 -11.10 17.76 -25.99
C ASN A 4 -10.59 17.18 -24.67
N VAL A 5 -11.48 16.62 -23.84
CA VAL A 5 -11.12 15.93 -22.60
C VAL A 5 -10.49 14.57 -22.90
N LYS A 6 -10.96 13.85 -23.93
CA LYS A 6 -10.38 12.56 -24.37
C LYS A 6 -8.96 12.69 -24.91
N ILE A 7 -8.72 13.73 -25.72
CA ILE A 7 -7.38 14.05 -26.21
C ILE A 7 -6.49 14.50 -25.05
N PHE A 8 -7.03 15.19 -24.05
CA PHE A 8 -6.28 15.59 -22.86
C PHE A 8 -5.84 14.40 -22.01
N PHE A 9 -6.72 13.40 -21.77
CA PHE A 9 -6.35 12.16 -21.05
C PHE A 9 -5.30 11.33 -21.80
N LEU A 10 -5.49 11.09 -23.10
CA LEU A 10 -4.55 10.33 -23.92
C LEU A 10 -3.20 11.06 -24.09
N VAL A 11 -3.22 12.38 -24.27
CA VAL A 11 -1.99 13.18 -24.31
C VAL A 11 -1.34 13.23 -22.93
N PHE A 12 -2.08 13.35 -21.82
CA PHE A 12 -1.52 13.36 -20.47
C PHE A 12 -0.85 12.04 -20.09
N THR A 13 -1.48 10.90 -20.36
CA THR A 13 -0.87 9.58 -20.15
C THR A 13 0.38 9.39 -21.02
N ILE A 14 0.37 9.86 -22.27
CA ILE A 14 1.54 9.85 -23.15
C ILE A 14 2.62 10.88 -22.71
N PHE A 15 2.24 12.03 -22.15
CA PHE A 15 3.16 13.08 -21.70
C PHE A 15 3.92 12.69 -20.43
N VAL A 16 3.25 11.97 -19.52
CA VAL A 16 3.88 11.34 -18.35
C VAL A 16 4.90 10.27 -18.79
N ILE A 17 4.64 9.55 -19.88
CA ILE A 17 5.57 8.52 -20.42
C ILE A 17 6.74 9.14 -21.22
N LEU A 18 6.54 10.27 -21.92
CA LEU A 18 7.52 10.82 -22.87
C LEU A 18 8.40 11.96 -22.31
N LEU A 19 8.12 12.50 -21.13
CA LEU A 19 8.96 13.51 -20.47
C LEU A 19 9.89 12.89 -19.43
N VAL A 20 10.69 11.90 -19.84
CA VAL A 20 11.97 11.65 -19.19
C VAL A 20 13.03 12.48 -19.93
N PRO A 21 13.24 13.77 -19.61
CA PRO A 21 14.45 14.42 -20.08
C PRO A 21 15.61 13.73 -19.38
N PHE A 22 16.50 13.11 -20.16
CA PHE A 22 17.87 12.82 -19.76
C PHE A 22 18.50 14.12 -19.27
N VAL A 23 18.40 14.41 -17.97
CA VAL A 23 19.17 15.47 -17.31
C VAL A 23 20.02 14.78 -16.23
N PRO A 24 21.34 15.00 -16.20
CA PRO A 24 22.21 14.34 -15.24
C PRO A 24 21.90 14.81 -13.82
N THR A 25 21.68 13.82 -12.96
CA THR A 25 21.64 13.80 -11.49
C THR A 25 22.16 15.04 -10.77
N HIS A 26 21.29 15.67 -9.99
CA HIS A 26 21.62 16.23 -8.69
C HIS A 26 21.00 15.33 -7.62
N ALA A 27 21.78 14.98 -6.59
CA ALA A 27 21.33 14.13 -5.49
C ALA A 27 20.13 14.77 -4.78
N GLN A 28 18.96 14.14 -4.91
CA GLN A 28 17.72 14.58 -4.28
C GLN A 28 17.10 13.39 -3.55
N LYS A 29 16.65 13.68 -2.34
CA LYS A 29 15.83 12.87 -1.43
C LYS A 29 14.99 11.84 -2.21
N ALA A 30 14.97 10.56 -1.81
CA ALA A 30 14.24 9.48 -2.50
C ALA A 30 12.91 10.01 -3.08
N ASP A 31 12.90 10.25 -4.40
CA ASP A 31 11.82 10.99 -5.03
C ASP A 31 10.57 10.11 -5.04
N ALA A 32 9.45 10.65 -4.55
CA ALA A 32 8.19 9.92 -4.56
C ALA A 32 7.79 9.66 -6.03
N SER A 33 7.38 8.43 -6.33
CA SER A 33 6.98 8.04 -7.68
C SER A 33 5.78 7.11 -7.64
N LEU A 34 4.93 7.19 -8.68
CA LEU A 34 3.75 6.36 -8.79
C LEU A 34 4.11 4.88 -8.97
N ASP A 35 3.57 4.03 -8.10
CA ASP A 35 3.74 2.57 -8.16
C ASP A 35 2.51 1.84 -8.70
N GLY A 36 1.37 2.53 -8.81
CA GLY A 36 0.13 1.91 -9.21
C GLY A 36 -0.96 2.87 -9.63
N VAL A 37 -1.91 2.32 -10.37
CA VAL A 37 -3.20 2.94 -10.71
C VAL A 37 -4.33 2.11 -10.14
N VAL A 38 -5.41 2.76 -9.75
CA VAL A 38 -6.64 2.10 -9.30
C VAL A 38 -7.71 2.35 -10.34
N VAL A 39 -8.20 1.27 -10.93
CA VAL A 39 -9.24 1.27 -11.96
C VAL A 39 -10.57 0.87 -11.33
N GLN A 40 -11.64 1.59 -11.67
CA GLN A 40 -12.99 1.20 -11.32
C GLN A 40 -13.58 0.32 -12.43
N LEU A 41 -13.91 -0.92 -12.09
CA LEU A 41 -14.54 -1.88 -13.01
C LEU A 41 -16.02 -1.54 -13.23
N SER A 42 -16.63 -2.20 -14.22
CA SER A 42 -18.03 -1.96 -14.61
C SER A 42 -19.05 -2.35 -13.54
N ASP A 43 -18.68 -3.24 -12.61
CA ASP A 43 -19.49 -3.61 -11.44
C ASP A 43 -19.31 -2.66 -10.25
N GLY A 44 -18.48 -1.63 -10.39
CA GLY A 44 -18.19 -0.63 -9.37
C GLY A 44 -17.02 -0.97 -8.44
N SER A 45 -16.47 -2.18 -8.52
CA SER A 45 -15.29 -2.59 -7.75
C SER A 45 -14.04 -1.80 -8.16
N LYS A 46 -13.10 -1.65 -7.23
CA LYS A 46 -11.86 -0.89 -7.41
C LYS A 46 -10.68 -1.85 -7.38
N VAL A 47 -9.85 -1.82 -8.41
CA VAL A 47 -8.69 -2.71 -8.56
C VAL A 47 -7.41 -1.90 -8.75
N LYS A 48 -6.45 -2.05 -7.83
CA LYS A 48 -5.08 -1.56 -7.96
C LYS A 48 -4.31 -2.49 -8.89
N VAL A 49 -3.61 -1.88 -9.83
CA VAL A 49 -2.67 -2.53 -10.74
C VAL A 49 -1.34 -1.80 -10.62
N ASN A 50 -0.23 -2.55 -10.65
CA ASN A 50 1.10 -1.94 -10.76
C ASN A 50 1.18 -1.06 -12.02
N PHE A 51 1.83 0.10 -11.88
CA PHE A 51 1.86 1.11 -12.94
C PHE A 51 2.49 0.60 -14.25
N GLU A 52 3.58 -0.16 -14.16
CA GLU A 52 4.26 -0.73 -15.34
C GLU A 52 3.37 -1.76 -16.04
N ASN A 53 2.73 -2.64 -15.26
CA ASN A 53 1.80 -3.64 -15.82
C ASN A 53 0.60 -2.97 -16.51
N TYR A 54 0.07 -1.90 -15.93
CA TYR A 54 -0.99 -1.11 -16.56
C TYR A 54 -0.50 -0.47 -17.87
N ALA A 55 0.68 0.13 -17.88
CA ALA A 55 1.23 0.77 -19.08
C ALA A 55 1.45 -0.24 -20.22
N ILE A 56 1.99 -1.42 -19.91
CA ILE A 56 2.14 -2.52 -20.87
C ILE A 56 0.77 -2.96 -21.39
N ALA A 57 -0.20 -3.15 -20.50
CA ALA A 57 -1.55 -3.54 -20.88
C ALA A 57 -2.18 -2.52 -21.83
N PHE A 58 -2.07 -1.23 -21.52
CA PHE A 58 -2.60 -0.14 -22.35
C PHE A 58 -1.97 -0.10 -23.75
N ILE A 59 -0.65 -0.27 -23.85
CA ILE A 59 0.07 -0.23 -25.14
C ILE A 59 -0.25 -1.47 -25.98
N MET A 60 -0.34 -2.63 -25.33
CA MET A 60 -0.52 -3.91 -26.01
C MET A 60 -1.98 -4.29 -26.24
N GLU A 61 -2.91 -3.59 -25.59
CA GLU A 61 -4.34 -3.94 -25.53
C GLU A 61 -4.54 -5.43 -25.17
N ASN A 62 -3.81 -5.90 -24.16
CA ASN A 62 -3.78 -7.31 -23.77
C ASN A 62 -4.96 -7.70 -22.85
N GLU A 63 -4.96 -8.95 -22.36
CA GLU A 63 -6.00 -9.47 -21.47
C GLU A 63 -6.22 -8.64 -20.20
N LEU A 64 -5.14 -8.08 -19.62
CA LEU A 64 -5.25 -7.15 -18.49
C LEU A 64 -5.98 -5.87 -18.89
N PHE A 65 -5.71 -5.32 -20.08
CA PHE A 65 -6.43 -4.15 -20.58
C PHE A 65 -7.92 -4.45 -20.79
N ASP A 66 -8.24 -5.60 -21.37
CA ASP A 66 -9.61 -6.06 -21.59
C ASP A 66 -10.37 -6.24 -20.27
N PHE A 67 -9.73 -6.86 -19.28
CA PHE A 67 -10.27 -6.98 -17.93
C PHE A 67 -10.56 -5.61 -17.31
N LEU A 68 -9.59 -4.69 -17.33
CA LEU A 68 -9.69 -3.38 -16.68
C LEU A 68 -10.72 -2.45 -17.33
N ARG A 69 -10.87 -2.49 -18.66
CA ARG A 69 -11.89 -1.69 -19.36
C ARG A 69 -13.29 -2.31 -19.24
N GLY A 70 -13.38 -3.63 -19.12
CA GLY A 70 -14.64 -4.36 -19.18
C GLY A 70 -15.45 -4.05 -20.44
N VAL A 71 -16.64 -3.46 -20.26
CA VAL A 71 -17.51 -3.05 -21.40
C VAL A 71 -17.22 -1.64 -21.90
N GLN A 72 -16.33 -0.90 -21.24
CA GLN A 72 -15.97 0.46 -21.63
C GLN A 72 -14.92 0.44 -22.75
N SER A 73 -14.76 1.59 -23.41
CA SER A 73 -13.73 1.75 -24.44
C SER A 73 -12.32 1.81 -23.87
N GLU A 74 -12.16 2.30 -22.64
CA GLU A 74 -10.89 2.49 -21.96
C GLU A 74 -11.07 2.21 -20.45
N PRO A 75 -10.01 1.79 -19.73
CA PRO A 75 -10.03 1.69 -18.28
C PRO A 75 -10.37 3.02 -17.59
N ASN A 76 -11.23 2.98 -16.58
CA ASN A 76 -11.60 4.14 -15.79
C ASN A 76 -10.68 4.30 -14.57
N ILE A 77 -9.60 5.05 -14.70
CA ILE A 77 -8.68 5.34 -13.59
C ILE A 77 -9.34 6.33 -12.63
N VAL A 78 -9.44 5.94 -11.36
CA VAL A 78 -10.04 6.76 -10.29
C VAL A 78 -9.03 7.22 -9.25
N TYR A 79 -7.97 6.43 -8.99
CA TYR A 79 -6.90 6.80 -8.05
C TYR A 79 -5.51 6.42 -8.61
N VAL A 80 -4.47 7.04 -8.06
CA VAL A 80 -3.06 6.62 -8.22
C VAL A 80 -2.45 6.36 -6.86
N SER A 81 -1.37 5.57 -6.82
CA SER A 81 -0.66 5.27 -5.58
C SER A 81 0.84 5.48 -5.69
N SER A 82 1.45 5.88 -4.57
CA SER A 82 2.90 5.95 -4.35
C SER A 82 3.19 5.38 -2.96
N GLY A 83 3.70 4.16 -2.89
CA GLY A 83 3.81 3.40 -1.65
C GLY A 83 2.44 3.17 -1.04
N ASN A 84 2.25 3.68 0.18
CA ASN A 84 1.01 3.55 0.95
C ASN A 84 0.05 4.74 0.75
N LYS A 85 0.47 5.78 0.02
CA LYS A 85 -0.38 6.93 -0.26
C LYS A 85 -1.22 6.69 -1.51
N TYR A 86 -2.54 6.82 -1.37
CA TYR A 86 -3.50 6.78 -2.47
C TYR A 86 -4.11 8.16 -2.69
N ILE A 87 -4.24 8.59 -3.94
CA ILE A 87 -4.59 9.97 -4.31
C ILE A 87 -5.69 9.92 -5.36
N ASP A 88 -6.71 10.78 -5.25
CA ASP A 88 -7.69 10.98 -6.34
C ASP A 88 -6.98 11.36 -7.63
N PHE A 89 -7.31 10.68 -8.73
CA PHE A 89 -6.62 10.90 -10.00
C PHE A 89 -6.73 12.35 -10.47
N ASN A 90 -7.86 13.03 -10.23
CA ASN A 90 -8.04 14.42 -10.64
C ASN A 90 -7.20 15.36 -9.76
N ASP A 91 -7.15 15.12 -8.45
CA ASP A 91 -6.33 15.91 -7.53
C ASP A 91 -4.84 15.77 -7.89
N TYR A 92 -4.38 14.55 -8.17
CA TYR A 92 -3.03 14.31 -8.68
C TYR A 92 -2.76 15.07 -9.99
N ALA A 93 -3.66 14.96 -10.98
CA ALA A 93 -3.47 15.60 -12.28
C ALA A 93 -3.44 17.13 -12.17
N ILE A 94 -4.26 17.71 -11.30
CA ILE A 94 -4.28 19.14 -11.01
C ILE A 94 -2.93 19.57 -10.40
N GLU A 95 -2.47 18.86 -9.37
CA GLU A 95 -1.20 19.18 -8.70
C GLU A 95 0.01 18.96 -9.62
N PHE A 96 -0.02 17.95 -10.48
CA PHE A 96 1.03 17.73 -11.47
C PHE A 96 1.18 18.95 -12.41
N ILE A 97 0.06 19.53 -12.85
CA ILE A 97 0.09 20.73 -13.68
C ILE A 97 0.58 21.95 -12.88
N PHE A 98 0.12 22.13 -11.63
CA PHE A 98 0.54 23.26 -10.80
C PHE A 98 2.01 23.20 -10.40
N ASN A 99 2.56 22.00 -10.22
CA ASN A 99 3.97 21.77 -9.94
C ASN A 99 4.82 21.70 -11.23
N GLY A 100 4.29 22.13 -12.38
CA GLY A 100 5.05 22.24 -13.62
C GLY A 100 5.46 20.90 -14.24
N GLY A 101 4.74 19.82 -13.94
CA GLY A 101 5.04 18.46 -14.37
C GLY A 101 5.99 17.70 -13.44
N ASP A 102 6.21 18.20 -12.21
CA ASP A 102 6.97 17.49 -11.19
C ASP A 102 6.08 16.44 -10.49
N GLU A 103 6.36 15.16 -10.76
CA GLU A 103 5.66 14.02 -10.17
C GLU A 103 5.82 13.96 -8.65
N SER A 104 7.05 14.11 -8.15
CA SER A 104 7.34 14.08 -6.72
C SER A 104 6.65 15.25 -6.01
N GLY A 105 6.69 16.44 -6.63
CA GLY A 105 5.93 17.61 -6.17
C GLY A 105 4.43 17.35 -6.08
N ALA A 106 3.83 16.76 -7.13
CA ALA A 106 2.41 16.42 -7.17
C ALA A 106 2.02 15.41 -6.09
N ILE A 107 2.76 14.30 -5.98
CA ILE A 107 2.51 13.26 -4.97
C ILE A 107 2.57 13.85 -3.56
N ASN A 108 3.55 14.71 -3.29
CA ASN A 108 3.74 15.27 -1.96
C ASN A 108 2.66 16.31 -1.59
N THR A 109 2.10 17.02 -2.57
CA THR A 109 1.13 18.09 -2.35
C THR A 109 -0.32 17.63 -2.38
N SER A 110 -0.64 16.59 -3.16
CA SER A 110 -2.00 16.07 -3.21
C SER A 110 -2.44 15.42 -1.88
N PRO A 111 -3.68 15.62 -1.44
CA PRO A 111 -4.19 14.98 -0.24
C PRO A 111 -4.36 13.46 -0.46
N PRO A 112 -4.13 12.63 0.58
CA PRO A 112 -4.49 11.21 0.51
C PRO A 112 -6.01 11.03 0.55
N ILE A 113 -6.51 9.98 -0.10
CA ILE A 113 -7.90 9.51 0.07
C ILE A 113 -8.07 8.81 1.44
N SER A 114 -9.31 8.65 1.89
CA SER A 114 -9.59 8.02 3.18
C SER A 114 -9.28 6.53 3.20
N SER A 115 -8.89 6.01 4.35
CA SER A 115 -8.65 4.57 4.59
C SER A 115 -9.89 3.72 4.30
N GLU A 116 -11.10 4.26 4.51
CA GLU A 116 -12.36 3.61 4.14
C GLU A 116 -12.41 3.26 2.65
N ILE A 117 -12.00 4.18 1.79
CA ILE A 117 -11.95 3.95 0.34
C ILE A 117 -10.82 2.97 0.00
N ILE A 118 -9.66 3.09 0.66
CA ILE A 118 -8.50 2.22 0.44
C ILE A 118 -8.89 0.76 0.69
N ASN A 119 -9.63 0.47 1.76
CA ASN A 119 -10.05 -0.88 2.13
C ASN A 119 -10.97 -1.57 1.10
N GLU A 120 -11.70 -0.80 0.30
CA GLU A 120 -12.52 -1.35 -0.77
C GLU A 120 -11.70 -1.75 -2.01
N ILE A 121 -10.41 -1.35 -2.06
CA ILE A 121 -9.53 -1.62 -3.19
C ILE A 121 -8.99 -3.05 -3.09
N LYS A 122 -9.11 -3.78 -4.20
CA LYS A 122 -8.45 -5.07 -4.40
C LYS A 122 -7.17 -4.89 -5.20
N ILE A 123 -6.18 -5.75 -5.01
CA ILE A 123 -4.94 -5.77 -5.78
C ILE A 123 -5.06 -6.85 -6.84
N PHE A 124 -4.68 -6.53 -8.07
CA PHE A 124 -4.55 -7.50 -9.14
C PHE A 124 -3.21 -8.23 -9.05
N ASP A 125 -3.25 -9.55 -8.88
CA ASP A 125 -2.06 -10.40 -8.74
C ASP A 125 -1.74 -11.21 -10.00
N GLY A 126 -2.63 -11.23 -10.98
CA GLY A 126 -2.47 -11.98 -12.22
C GLY A 126 -3.76 -12.63 -12.66
N PHE A 127 -3.65 -13.54 -13.63
CA PHE A 127 -4.73 -14.42 -14.06
C PHE A 127 -4.40 -15.85 -13.64
N ASP A 128 -5.43 -16.63 -13.29
CA ASP A 128 -5.29 -18.06 -13.03
C ASP A 128 -5.16 -18.85 -14.34
N ASP A 129 -5.02 -20.18 -14.24
CA ASP A 129 -4.90 -21.07 -15.41
C ASP A 129 -6.14 -21.04 -16.34
N ASN A 130 -7.26 -20.47 -15.88
CA ASN A 130 -8.49 -20.34 -16.66
C ASN A 130 -8.66 -18.94 -17.27
N GLY A 131 -7.74 -18.00 -17.04
CA GLY A 131 -7.86 -16.61 -17.45
C GLY A 131 -8.75 -15.76 -16.53
N GLU A 132 -9.08 -16.26 -15.34
CA GLU A 132 -9.85 -15.50 -14.35
C GLU A 132 -8.92 -14.62 -13.51
N PRO A 133 -9.28 -13.35 -13.22
CA PRO A 133 -8.42 -12.43 -12.48
C PRO A 133 -8.30 -12.85 -11.02
N ILE A 134 -7.07 -12.93 -10.52
CA ILE A 134 -6.75 -13.14 -9.11
C ILE A 134 -6.70 -11.77 -8.42
N LEU A 135 -7.63 -11.57 -7.47
CA LEU A 135 -7.79 -10.31 -6.77
C LEU A 135 -7.66 -10.50 -5.24
N SER A 136 -6.65 -9.87 -4.65
CA SER A 136 -6.41 -9.94 -3.20
C SER A 136 -6.88 -8.67 -2.49
N PRO A 137 -7.39 -8.74 -1.24
CA PRO A 137 -7.67 -7.54 -0.45
C PRO A 137 -6.38 -6.73 -0.22
N ILE A 138 -6.47 -5.40 -0.23
CA ILE A 138 -5.31 -4.55 0.10
C ILE A 138 -4.76 -4.81 1.50
N ALA A 139 -5.64 -5.17 2.45
CA ALA A 139 -5.29 -5.52 3.82
C ALA A 139 -4.46 -6.82 3.91
N SER A 140 -4.36 -7.59 2.82
CA SER A 140 -3.50 -8.78 2.76
C SER A 140 -2.05 -8.48 2.35
N ARG A 141 -1.71 -7.24 1.99
CA ARG A 141 -0.31 -6.88 1.74
C ARG A 141 0.50 -6.99 3.02
N ASP A 142 1.67 -7.62 2.92
CA ASP A 142 2.64 -7.66 3.99
C ASP A 142 3.06 -6.22 4.34
N ILE A 143 2.57 -5.70 5.46
CA ILE A 143 3.01 -4.43 6.04
C ILE A 143 4.23 -4.75 6.89
N TYR A 144 5.39 -4.18 6.57
CA TYR A 144 6.60 -4.37 7.39
C TYR A 144 6.80 -3.20 8.35
N PHE A 145 7.46 -3.45 9.48
CA PHE A 145 7.71 -2.43 10.49
C PHE A 145 8.46 -1.22 9.94
N LYS A 146 9.45 -1.44 9.05
CA LYS A 146 10.20 -0.38 8.36
C LYS A 146 9.33 0.55 7.49
N ASP A 147 8.14 0.12 7.10
CA ASP A 147 7.22 0.88 6.25
C ASP A 147 6.25 1.73 7.07
N ILE A 148 6.32 1.61 8.41
CA ILE A 148 5.57 2.41 9.38
C ILE A 148 6.57 3.33 10.10
N PRO A 149 6.21 4.58 10.43
CA PRO A 149 7.00 5.48 11.29
C PRO A 149 7.21 5.00 12.75
N GLY A 150 7.39 3.70 12.99
CA GLY A 150 7.59 3.11 14.30
C GLY A 150 8.96 3.42 14.93
N GLU A 151 9.04 3.27 16.25
CA GLU A 151 10.23 3.48 17.06
C GLU A 151 10.84 2.15 17.51
N ILE A 152 12.12 1.94 17.22
CA ILE A 152 12.95 0.91 17.86
C ILE A 152 14.02 1.62 18.68
N LYS A 153 14.08 1.35 19.98
CA LYS A 153 15.04 1.96 20.89
C LYS A 153 15.80 0.91 21.67
N GLN A 154 17.11 0.83 21.49
CA GLN A 154 17.95 -0.04 22.32
C GLN A 154 17.96 0.49 23.77
N ILE A 155 17.49 -0.34 24.71
CA ILE A 155 17.45 -0.01 26.14
C ILE A 155 18.76 -0.43 26.80
N ILE A 156 19.20 -1.65 26.48
CA ILE A 156 20.51 -2.22 26.80
C ILE A 156 20.94 -3.12 25.64
N PRO A 157 22.23 -3.51 25.52
CA PRO A 157 22.67 -4.40 24.44
C PRO A 157 21.81 -5.67 24.34
N GLY A 158 21.24 -5.90 23.16
CA GLY A 158 20.37 -7.05 22.88
C GLY A 158 18.94 -6.96 23.43
N LYS A 159 18.53 -5.82 24.00
CA LYS A 159 17.13 -5.55 24.38
C LYS A 159 16.63 -4.21 23.86
N TYR A 160 15.44 -4.24 23.30
CA TYR A 160 14.85 -3.11 22.58
C TYR A 160 13.45 -2.79 23.12
N GLY A 161 13.08 -1.52 23.14
CA GLY A 161 11.68 -1.11 23.16
C GLY A 161 11.23 -0.91 21.71
N VAL A 162 10.03 -1.38 21.38
CA VAL A 162 9.48 -1.33 20.02
C VAL A 162 8.06 -0.78 20.09
N GLY A 163 7.77 0.30 19.37
CA GLY A 163 6.46 0.94 19.41
C GLY A 163 6.03 1.53 18.07
N ILE A 164 4.72 1.63 17.88
CA ILE A 164 4.07 2.28 16.75
C ILE A 164 3.02 3.23 17.34
N LYS A 165 3.07 4.53 17.01
CA LYS A 165 2.05 5.46 17.50
C LYS A 165 0.70 5.12 16.87
N ASN A 166 -0.38 5.40 17.60
CA ASN A 166 -1.72 5.13 17.08
C ASN A 166 -1.99 5.92 15.79
N VAL A 167 -1.49 7.16 15.71
CA VAL A 167 -1.63 8.01 14.51
C VAL A 167 -0.97 7.39 13.27
N ASP A 168 0.13 6.68 13.44
CA ASP A 168 0.82 5.99 12.35
C ASP A 168 0.13 4.66 12.05
N ALA A 169 -0.23 3.88 13.08
CA ALA A 169 -0.87 2.59 12.91
C ALA A 169 -2.19 2.67 12.11
N ILE A 170 -3.02 3.70 12.34
CA ILE A 170 -4.29 3.88 11.63
C ILE A 170 -4.14 4.24 10.15
N GLU A 171 -2.94 4.66 9.71
CA GLU A 171 -2.65 4.87 8.29
C GLU A 171 -2.50 3.53 7.54
N HIS A 172 -2.15 2.46 8.26
CA HIS A 172 -1.86 1.14 7.69
C HIS A 172 -2.89 0.07 8.06
N PHE A 173 -3.55 0.21 9.21
CA PHE A 173 -4.51 -0.77 9.73
C PHE A 173 -5.83 -0.12 10.09
N THR A 174 -6.93 -0.80 9.79
CA THR A 174 -8.28 -0.32 10.10
C THR A 174 -8.92 -1.09 11.23
N GLU A 175 -9.96 -0.50 11.85
CA GLU A 175 -10.70 -1.06 12.99
C GLU A 175 -9.85 -1.30 14.26
N ILE A 176 -8.62 -0.79 14.27
CA ILE A 176 -7.75 -0.87 15.44
C ILE A 176 -8.23 0.11 16.52
N ASN A 177 -8.17 -0.35 17.76
CA ASN A 177 -8.58 0.40 18.93
C ASN A 177 -7.73 0.01 20.14
N ALA A 178 -8.02 0.56 21.32
CA ALA A 178 -7.22 0.30 22.52
C ALA A 178 -7.22 -1.18 23.00
N GLN A 179 -8.11 -2.04 22.46
CA GLN A 179 -8.14 -3.47 22.74
C GLN A 179 -7.38 -4.30 21.68
N THR A 180 -7.02 -3.67 20.56
CA THR A 180 -6.28 -4.33 19.48
C THR A 180 -4.86 -4.65 19.90
N ILE A 181 -4.36 -5.79 19.42
CA ILE A 181 -2.96 -6.20 19.58
C ILE A 181 -2.32 -6.15 18.19
N LEU A 182 -1.26 -5.36 18.03
CA LEU A 182 -0.41 -5.47 16.85
C LEU A 182 0.65 -6.55 17.11
N VAL A 183 0.92 -7.38 16.12
CA VAL A 183 1.89 -8.46 16.22
C VAL A 183 2.98 -8.26 15.17
N LEU A 184 4.23 -8.31 15.61
CA LEU A 184 5.41 -8.36 14.76
C LEU A 184 5.77 -9.83 14.56
N LEU A 185 5.66 -10.28 13.31
CA LEU A 185 6.11 -11.57 12.84
C LEU A 185 7.56 -11.46 12.38
N VAL A 186 8.47 -12.15 13.07
CA VAL A 186 9.89 -12.20 12.73
C VAL A 186 10.20 -13.61 12.23
N GLU A 187 10.80 -13.71 11.05
CA GLU A 187 11.08 -15.01 10.43
C GLU A 187 11.94 -15.91 11.34
N GLY A 188 11.43 -17.12 11.59
CA GLY A 188 12.13 -18.13 12.39
C GLY A 188 12.23 -17.81 13.90
N LYS A 189 11.46 -16.84 14.41
CA LYS A 189 11.43 -16.45 15.82
C LYS A 189 10.01 -16.36 16.37
N ASP A 190 9.93 -16.17 17.69
CA ASP A 190 8.66 -15.95 18.36
C ASP A 190 8.03 -14.61 17.94
N ASN A 191 6.70 -14.56 17.94
CA ASN A 191 5.97 -13.36 17.61
C ASN A 191 6.05 -12.34 18.76
N ILE A 192 6.14 -11.06 18.42
CA ILE A 192 6.19 -9.97 19.39
C ILE A 192 4.84 -9.26 19.39
N GLN A 193 4.17 -9.23 20.56
CA GLN A 193 2.94 -8.46 20.75
C GLN A 193 3.25 -7.03 21.18
N LEU A 194 2.62 -6.06 20.52
CA LEU A 194 2.57 -4.65 20.91
C LEU A 194 1.16 -4.35 21.44
N LEU A 195 1.08 -4.04 22.73
CA LEU A 195 -0.20 -3.72 23.39
C LEU A 195 -0.41 -2.21 23.38
N TYR A 196 -1.67 -1.78 23.32
CA TYR A 196 -1.98 -0.36 23.45
C TYR A 196 -1.51 0.19 24.80
N ASN A 197 -0.75 1.28 24.77
CA ASN A 197 -0.25 2.01 25.91
C ASN A 197 -0.70 3.47 25.83
N SER A 198 -1.47 3.91 26.82
CA SER A 198 -2.04 5.27 26.85
C SER A 198 -1.01 6.38 27.05
N GLU A 199 0.11 6.11 27.72
CA GLU A 199 1.18 7.11 27.93
C GLU A 199 2.01 7.30 26.65
N TYR A 200 2.19 6.23 25.88
CA TYR A 200 2.84 6.26 24.57
C TYR A 200 1.89 6.69 23.45
N GLU A 201 0.58 6.72 23.70
CA GLU A 201 -0.45 7.02 22.69
C GLU A 201 -0.33 6.10 21.44
N GLY A 202 -0.12 4.80 21.68
CA GLY A 202 0.12 3.82 20.61
C GLY A 202 0.36 2.41 21.13
N TYR A 203 0.79 1.53 20.23
CA TYR A 203 1.06 0.13 20.52
C TYR A 203 2.54 -0.04 20.85
N LEU A 204 2.85 -0.62 22.01
CA LEU A 204 4.20 -0.66 22.56
C LEU A 204 4.50 -2.02 23.18
N ASN A 205 5.71 -2.52 22.92
CA ASN A 205 6.37 -3.48 23.78
C ASN A 205 7.62 -2.82 24.37
N PRO A 206 7.66 -2.60 25.70
CA PRO A 206 8.72 -1.81 26.31
C PRO A 206 10.07 -2.55 26.32
N VAL A 207 10.07 -3.89 26.27
CA VAL A 207 11.28 -4.71 26.32
C VAL A 207 11.07 -6.02 25.55
N VAL A 208 11.69 -6.11 24.38
CA VAL A 208 11.89 -7.35 23.61
C VAL A 208 13.36 -7.76 23.66
N SER A 209 13.63 -9.06 23.57
CA SER A 209 14.99 -9.60 23.63
C SER A 209 15.14 -10.81 22.72
N GLY A 210 16.35 -11.08 22.25
CA GLY A 210 16.61 -12.19 21.31
C GLY A 210 16.49 -11.80 19.84
N TYR A 211 16.34 -10.50 19.55
CA TYR A 211 16.22 -9.92 18.22
C TYR A 211 17.33 -8.91 17.97
N THR A 212 17.75 -8.78 16.71
CA THR A 212 18.55 -7.65 16.24
C THR A 212 17.64 -6.51 15.78
N GLU A 213 18.18 -5.31 15.68
CA GLU A 213 17.44 -4.16 15.14
C GLU A 213 17.00 -4.38 13.68
N GLU A 214 17.84 -5.03 12.87
CA GLU A 214 17.54 -5.37 11.46
C GLU A 214 16.38 -6.37 11.35
N GLU A 215 16.33 -7.37 12.22
CA GLU A 215 15.22 -8.33 12.27
C GLU A 215 13.91 -7.65 12.67
N LEU A 216 13.97 -6.70 13.62
CA LEU A 216 12.80 -5.94 14.05
C LEU A 216 12.29 -4.99 12.95
N LEU A 217 13.19 -4.33 12.23
CA LEU A 217 12.83 -3.46 11.09
C LEU A 217 12.16 -4.24 9.95
N ASN A 218 12.59 -5.47 9.69
CA ASN A 218 12.01 -6.33 8.66
C ASN A 218 10.86 -7.20 9.15
N ALA A 219 10.39 -7.02 10.39
CA ALA A 219 9.24 -7.77 10.91
C ALA A 219 7.96 -7.38 10.16
N LYS A 220 7.13 -8.36 9.80
CA LYS A 220 5.79 -8.09 9.28
C LYS A 220 4.88 -7.72 10.44
N VAL A 221 4.14 -6.63 10.32
CA VAL A 221 3.17 -6.16 11.31
C VAL A 221 1.78 -6.60 10.87
N ILE A 222 1.07 -7.28 11.76
CA ILE A 222 -0.32 -7.70 11.57
C ILE A 222 -1.19 -7.22 12.73
N VAL A 223 -2.49 -7.14 12.50
CA VAL A 223 -3.49 -7.02 13.55
C VAL A 223 -3.85 -8.43 14.01
N TYR A 224 -3.83 -8.67 15.32
CA TYR A 224 -4.34 -9.91 15.89
C TYR A 224 -5.82 -9.72 16.24
N ASP A 225 -6.69 -10.40 15.50
CA ASP A 225 -8.10 -10.58 15.83
C ASP A 225 -8.30 -12.00 16.36
N GLU A 226 -8.95 -12.16 17.51
CA GLU A 226 -9.26 -13.50 18.07
C GLU A 226 -10.14 -14.32 17.11
N GLN A 227 -10.74 -13.70 16.09
CA GLN A 227 -11.49 -14.40 15.04
C GLN A 227 -10.63 -15.15 14.00
N ASP A 228 -9.32 -14.88 13.92
CA ASP A 228 -8.41 -15.53 12.96
C ASP A 228 -7.91 -16.93 13.40
N GLU A 229 -8.27 -17.40 14.60
CA GLU A 229 -8.00 -18.81 15.00
C GLU A 229 -8.87 -19.85 14.27
N LEU A 230 -9.77 -19.43 13.35
CA LEU A 230 -10.66 -20.36 12.63
C LEU A 230 -10.12 -20.91 11.32
N ASP A 231 -8.94 -20.48 10.85
CA ASP A 231 -8.39 -20.99 9.59
C ASP A 231 -6.86 -21.16 9.68
N ASN A 232 -6.43 -22.17 10.45
CA ASN A 232 -5.39 -23.12 10.04
C ASN A 232 -5.12 -24.17 11.13
N ASP A 233 -5.29 -25.43 10.75
CA ASP A 233 -4.79 -26.66 11.37
C ASP A 233 -3.70 -26.49 12.46
N PHE A 234 -4.11 -26.44 13.73
CA PHE A 234 -3.30 -26.96 14.82
C PHE A 234 -4.06 -28.09 15.52
N LYS A 235 -3.72 -29.32 15.11
CA LYS A 235 -3.96 -30.52 15.90
C LYS A 235 -3.46 -30.29 17.32
N VAL A 236 -4.39 -30.15 18.25
CA VAL A 236 -4.15 -30.37 19.67
C VAL A 236 -3.66 -31.80 19.84
N ILE A 237 -2.35 -31.99 19.98
CA ILE A 237 -1.81 -33.20 20.59
C ILE A 237 -1.88 -32.97 22.09
N SER A 238 -3.02 -33.34 22.70
CA SER A 238 -3.07 -33.59 24.14
C SER A 238 -2.19 -34.81 24.42
N ILE A 239 -1.12 -34.60 25.19
CA ILE A 239 -0.38 -35.70 25.82
C ILE A 239 -0.77 -35.67 27.30
N TYR A 240 -1.47 -36.72 27.73
CA TYR A 240 -1.59 -37.12 29.13
C TYR A 240 -0.31 -37.83 29.59
#